data_AF-A0A7C7MXB8-F1
#
_entry.id   AF-A0A7C7MXB8-F1
#
_cell.length_a   1.000
_cell.length_b   1.000
_cell.length_c   1.000
_cell.angle_alpha   90.00
_cell.angle_beta   90.00
_cell.angle_gamma   90.00
#
_symmetry.space_group_name_H-M   'P 1'
#
loop_
_entity.id
_entity.type
_entity.pdbx_description
1 polymer ?
#
loop_
_entity_poly.entity_id
_entity_poly.type
_entity_poly.pdbx_seq_one_letter_code
_entity_poly.pdbx_strand_id
1 'polypeptide(L)' 'FNPVTQITYSIPQQSYIVLEIFDLTGAHMKTLVDGKQNSGMQTVQWDGTDKNGILVGTGVYLYRINSNTFSQTRKMVLIK' A
#
# COMPACT_ATOMS: atom_id res chain seq x y z
N PHE A 1 -4.51 18.83 -8.51
CA PHE A 1 -5.09 17.73 -7.72
C PHE A 1 -3.92 17.00 -7.07
N ASN A 2 -3.95 16.79 -5.74
CA ASN A 2 -2.93 16.02 -5.03
C ASN A 2 -3.58 14.69 -4.63
N PRO A 3 -3.48 13.64 -5.47
CA PRO A 3 -4.19 12.40 -5.21
C PRO A 3 -3.53 11.68 -4.03
N VAL A 4 -4.21 11.69 -2.88
CA VAL A 4 -3.80 10.91 -1.72
C VAL A 4 -4.79 9.77 -1.53
N THR A 5 -4.31 8.53 -1.58
CA THR A 5 -5.11 7.35 -1.27
C THR A 5 -4.81 6.90 0.15
N GLN A 6 -5.84 6.84 1.00
CA GLN A 6 -5.73 6.29 2.34
C GLN A 6 -5.95 4.78 2.30
N ILE A 7 -5.00 4.03 2.85
CA ILE A 7 -5.06 2.57 2.98
C ILE A 7 -5.15 2.25 4.47
N THR A 8 -6.30 1.72 4.89
CA THR A 8 -6.57 1.35 6.28
C THR A 8 -6.63 -0.17 6.42
N TYR A 9 -5.92 -0.70 7.41
CA TYR A 9 -5.83 -2.15 7.67
C TYR A 9 -5.75 -2.43 9.17
N SER A 10 -6.22 -3.62 9.57
CA SER A 10 -6.18 -4.07 10.96
C SER A 10 -5.02 -5.04 11.18
N ILE A 11 -4.37 -4.90 12.33
CA ILE A 11 -3.32 -5.80 12.79
C ILE A 11 -3.81 -6.47 14.09
N PRO A 12 -4.02 -7.80 14.12
CA PRO A 12 -4.56 -8.47 15.30
C PRO A 12 -3.56 -8.51 16.47
N GLN A 13 -2.26 -8.62 16.17
CA GLN A 13 -1.18 -8.65 17.14
C GLN A 13 0.07 -7.98 16.56
N GLN A 14 0.94 -7.43 17.40
CA GLN A 14 2.19 -6.80 16.95
C GLN A 14 2.94 -7.73 15.97
N SER A 15 3.19 -7.25 14.75
CA SER A 15 3.71 -8.05 13.65
C SER A 15 4.66 -7.24 12.78
N TYR A 16 5.55 -7.91 12.05
CA TYR A 16 6.25 -7.31 10.93
C TYR A 16 5.31 -7.20 9.74
N ILE A 17 5.18 -6.01 9.16
CA ILE A 17 4.28 -5.71 8.06
C ILE A 17 5.10 -5.18 6.88
N VAL A 18 4.83 -5.74 5.70
CA VAL A 18 5.26 -5.17 4.43
C VAL A 18 4.03 -4.77 3.64
N LEU A 19 3.90 -3.48 3.32
CA LEU A 19 2.83 -2.94 2.51
C LEU A 19 3.41 -2.38 1.20
N GLU A 20 3.02 -2.99 0.10
CA GLU A 20 3.58 -2.72 -1.23
C GLU A 20 2.47 -2.36 -2.21
N ILE A 21 2.79 -1.54 -3.20
CA ILE A 21 1.92 -1.12 -4.29
C ILE A 21 2.45 -1.69 -5.60
N PHE A 22 1.53 -2.15 -6.43
CA PHE A 22 1.79 -2.70 -7.75
C PHE A 22 0.84 -2.09 -8.78
N ASP A 23 1.28 -2.03 -10.04
CA ASP A 23 0.38 -1.81 -11.17
C ASP A 23 -0.36 -3.11 -11.57
N LEU A 24 -1.24 -3.02 -12.57
CA LEU A 24 -2.01 -4.18 -13.05
C LEU A 24 -1.15 -5.25 -13.75
N THR A 25 0.06 -4.93 -14.19
CA THR A 25 1.00 -5.90 -14.75
C THR A 25 1.71 -6.71 -13.67
N GLY A 26 1.56 -6.29 -12.39
CA GLY A 26 2.28 -6.85 -11.25
C GLY A 26 3.65 -6.22 -11.03
N ALA A 27 3.98 -5.12 -11.71
CA ALA A 27 5.22 -4.41 -11.48
C ALA A 27 5.18 -3.74 -10.10
N HIS A 28 6.22 -3.96 -9.29
CA HIS A 28 6.37 -3.29 -8.00
C HIS A 28 6.58 -1.80 -8.21
N MET A 29 5.71 -1.00 -7.59
CA MET A 29 5.70 0.45 -7.73
C MET A 29 6.33 1.15 -6.54
N LYS A 30 5.92 0.82 -5.31
CA LYS A 30 6.39 1.48 -4.10
C LYS A 30 6.13 0.62 -2.87
N THR A 31 7.04 0.64 -1.90
CA THR A 31 6.81 0.09 -0.57
C THR A 31 6.46 1.24 0.36
N LEU A 32 5.32 1.15 1.06
CA LEU A 32 4.86 2.18 1.99
C LEU A 32 5.18 1.85 3.44
N VAL A 33 5.22 0.56 3.77
CA VAL A 33 5.56 0.07 5.11
C VAL A 33 6.47 -1.13 4.94
N ASP A 34 7.56 -1.16 5.69
CA ASP A 34 8.46 -2.31 5.81
C ASP A 34 9.03 -2.29 7.23
N GLY A 35 8.32 -2.91 8.17
CA GLY A 35 8.71 -2.83 9.57
C GLY A 35 7.70 -3.39 10.57
N LYS A 36 8.10 -3.41 11.84
CA LYS A 36 7.23 -3.80 12.96
C LYS A 36 6.14 -2.76 13.17
N GLN A 37 4.91 -3.22 13.39
CA GLN A 37 3.73 -2.41 13.66
C GLN A 37 2.96 -3.00 14.84
N ASN A 38 2.39 -2.12 15.67
CA ASN A 38 1.56 -2.54 16.81
C ASN A 38 0.21 -3.07 16.36
N SER A 39 -0.46 -3.82 17.24
CA SER A 39 -1.85 -4.21 17.01
C SER A 39 -2.79 -3.00 16.92
N GLY A 40 -3.94 -3.20 16.29
CA GLY A 40 -4.96 -2.18 16.09
C GLY A 40 -5.12 -1.76 14.63
N MET A 41 -5.89 -0.68 14.43
CA MET A 41 -6.11 -0.08 13.12
C MET A 41 -4.93 0.79 12.74
N GLN A 42 -4.37 0.55 11.56
CA GLN A 42 -3.31 1.38 10.97
C GLN A 42 -3.84 2.05 9.69
N THR A 43 -3.36 3.25 9.43
CA THR A 43 -3.65 3.99 8.19
C THR A 43 -2.34 4.50 7.60
N VAL A 44 -2.11 4.18 6.33
CA VAL A 44 -0.99 4.70 5.56
C VAL A 44 -1.51 5.46 4.33
N GLN A 45 -0.76 6.46 3.90
CA GLN A 45 -1.09 7.26 2.73
C GLN A 45 -0.18 6.91 1.57
N TRP A 46 -0.77 6.70 0.40
CA TRP A 46 -0.05 6.74 -0.86
C TRP A 46 -0.27 8.09 -1.54
N ASP A 47 0.82 8.70 -1.97
CA ASP A 47 0.88 9.99 -2.66
C ASP A 47 0.76 9.87 -4.19
N GLY A 48 0.43 8.68 -4.69
CA GLY A 48 0.31 8.45 -6.14
C GLY A 48 1.65 8.51 -6.87
N THR A 49 2.76 8.20 -6.20
CA THR A 49 4.10 8.13 -6.81
C THR A 49 4.69 6.71 -6.81
N ASP A 50 5.63 6.47 -7.71
CA ASP A 50 6.47 5.27 -7.72
C ASP A 50 7.65 5.38 -6.72
N LYS A 51 8.52 4.37 -6.72
CA LYS A 51 9.74 4.29 -5.89
C LYS A 51 10.74 5.41 -6.13
N ASN A 52 10.69 6.09 -7.28
CA ASN A 52 11.55 7.21 -7.63
C ASN A 52 10.89 8.56 -7.28
N GLY A 53 9.68 8.56 -6.70
CA GLY A 53 8.91 9.76 -6.42
C GLY A 53 8.22 10.36 -7.64
N ILE A 54 8.13 9.62 -8.75
CA ILE A 54 7.49 10.08 -9.97
C ILE A 54 6.00 9.79 -9.89
N LEU A 55 5.16 10.79 -10.18
CA LEU A 55 3.70 10.65 -10.20
C LEU A 55 3.27 9.61 -11.25
N VAL A 56 2.49 8.62 -10.83
CA VAL A 56 1.89 7.62 -11.72
C VAL A 56 0.56 8.11 -12.28
N GLY A 57 0.04 7.47 -13.34
CA GLY A 57 -1.20 7.86 -14.02
C GLY A 57 -2.48 7.56 -13.23
N THR A 58 -3.60 8.16 -13.64
CA THR A 58 -4.94 7.68 -13.23
C THR A 58 -5.09 6.23 -13.66
N GLY A 59 -5.57 5.36 -12.77
CA GLY A 59 -5.66 3.93 -13.09
C GLY A 59 -6.00 3.05 -11.89
N VAL A 60 -6.09 1.76 -12.15
CA VAL A 60 -6.23 0.75 -11.11
C VAL A 60 -4.85 0.30 -10.66
N TYR A 61 -4.68 0.23 -9.35
CA TYR A 61 -3.48 -0.27 -8.70
C TYR A 61 -3.84 -1.36 -7.71
N LEU A 62 -2.88 -2.20 -7.37
CA LEU A 62 -3.01 -3.20 -6.33
C LEU A 62 -2.14 -2.78 -5.16
N TYR A 63 -2.61 -3.00 -3.94
CA TYR A 63 -1.73 -3.03 -2.78
C TYR A 63 -1.77 -4.40 -2.13
N ARG A 64 -0.62 -4.85 -1.64
CA ARG A 64 -0.45 -6.09 -0.90
C ARG A 64 0.04 -5.77 0.50
N ILE A 65 -0.61 -6.38 1.49
CA ILE A 65 -0.21 -6.34 2.89
C ILE A 65 0.24 -7.75 3.26
N ASN A 66 1.49 -7.89 3.64
CA ASN A 66 2.09 -9.14 4.09
C ASN A 66 2.51 -9.02 5.55
N SER A 67 2.25 -10.08 6.30
CA SER A 67 2.82 -10.35 7.62
C SER A 67 3.31 -11.80 7.65
N ASN A 68 3.95 -12.21 8.75
CA ASN A 68 4.41 -13.59 8.92
C ASN A 68 3.29 -14.64 8.80
N THR A 69 2.04 -14.27 9.09
CA THR A 69 0.91 -15.21 9.18
C THR A 69 -0.21 -14.90 8.19
N PHE A 70 -0.08 -13.84 7.39
CA PHE A 70 -1.17 -13.36 6.54
C PHE A 70 -0.66 -12.59 5.33
N SER A 71 -1.33 -12.78 4.19
CA SER A 71 -1.16 -11.95 2.99
C SER A 71 -2.53 -11.57 2.44
N GLN A 72 -2.72 -10.29 2.14
CA GLN A 72 -3.93 -9.80 1.47
C GLN A 72 -3.56 -8.82 0.38
N THR A 73 -4.14 -9.05 -0.80
CA THR A 73 -4.08 -8.10 -1.92
C THR A 73 -5.45 -7.46 -2.11
N ARG A 74 -5.49 -6.15 -2.33
CA ARG A 74 -6.71 -5.39 -2.63
C ARG A 74 -6.43 -4.44 -3.79
N LYS A 75 -7.49 -4.11 -4.54
CA LYS A 75 -7.44 -3.13 -5.62
C LYS A 75 -7.82 -1.74 -5.12
N MET A 76 -7.23 -0.72 -5.71
CA MET A 76 -7.58 0.69 -5.51
C MET A 76 -7.60 1.42 -6.85
N VAL A 77 -8.33 2.53 -6.92
CA VAL A 77 -8.37 3.40 -8.09
C VAL A 77 -7.73 4.73 -7.71
N LEU A 78 -6.70 5.12 -8.44
CA LEU A 78 -6.11 6.44 -8.37
C LEU A 78 -6.81 7.34 -9.39
N ILE A 79 -7.37 8.45 -8.94
CA ILE A 79 -8.03 9.47 -9.76
C ILE A 79 -7.21 10.76 -9.66
N LYS A 80 -6.96 11.44 -10.78
CA LYS A 80 -6.32 12.77 -10.85
C LYS A 80 -7.33 13.86 -11.17
#